data_AF-A0A512TR53-F1
#
_entry.id   AF-A0A512TR53-F1
#
_cell.length_a   1.000
_cell.length_b   1.000
_cell.length_c   1.000
_cell.angle_alpha   90.00
_cell.angle_beta   90.00
_cell.angle_gamma   90.00
#
_symmetry.space_group_name_H-M   'P 1'
#
loop_
_entity.id
_entity.type
_entity.pdbx_description
1 polymer ?
#
loop_
_entity_poly.entity_id
_entity_poly.type
_entity_poly.pdbx_seq_one_letter_code
_entity_poly.pdbx_strand_id
1 'polypeptide(L)' 'MVGILRTVYDRKTGEIKSQEIVEELDMTEDEYYAPLVKIIGDAILNDIAKNKA' A
#
# COMPACT_ATOMS: atom_id res chain seq x y z
N MET A 1 -0.59 8.02 12.85
CA MET A 1 -0.12 9.07 11.93
C MET A 1 0.68 8.41 10.81
N VAL A 2 0.28 8.64 9.56
CA VAL A 2 0.91 8.07 8.37
C VAL A 2 1.31 9.22 7.44
N GLY A 3 2.53 9.20 6.92
CA GLY A 3 3.02 10.22 6.00
C GLY A 3 2.80 9.85 4.53
N ILE A 4 2.37 10.81 3.71
CA ILE A 4 2.39 10.68 2.25
C ILE A 4 3.82 10.97 1.77
N LEU A 5 4.49 9.94 1.28
CA LEU A 5 5.84 10.04 0.73
C LEU A 5 5.80 10.42 -0.76
N ARG A 6 6.38 11.57 -1.10
CA ARG A 6 6.70 11.90 -2.50
C ARG A 6 8.12 11.45 -2.79
N THR A 7 8.29 10.58 -3.79
CA THR A 7 9.60 10.20 -4.32
C THR A 7 9.75 10.69 -5.75
N VAL A 8 10.84 11.39 -6.05
CA VAL A 8 11.22 11.79 -7.41
C VAL A 8 12.32 10.86 -7.90
N TYR A 9 12.09 10.23 -9.04
CA TYR A 9 13.02 9.29 -9.66
C TYR A 9 13.64 9.89 -10.93
N ASP A 10 14.91 9.58 -11.18
CA ASP A 10 15.47 9.69 -12.52
C ASP A 10 14.82 8.64 -13.42
N ARG A 11 14.12 9.09 -14.46
CA ARG A 11 13.38 8.18 -15.33
C ARG A 11 14.28 7.22 -16.10
N LYS A 12 15.54 7.56 -16.37
CA LYS A 12 16.45 6.74 -17.18
C LYS A 12 17.17 5.69 -16.34
N THR A 13 17.61 6.05 -15.13
CA THR A 13 18.38 5.15 -14.25
C THR A 13 17.52 4.47 -13.18
N GLY A 14 16.33 5.00 -12.90
CA GLY A 14 15.49 4.56 -11.79
C GLY A 14 16.00 5.03 -10.42
N GLU A 15 17.09 5.80 -10.38
CA GLU A 15 17.67 6.29 -9.14
C GLU A 15 16.77 7.33 -8.48
N ILE A 16 16.73 7.32 -7.15
CA ILE A 16 15.99 8.30 -6.36
C ILE A 16 16.78 9.62 -6.36
N LYS A 17 16.15 10.71 -6.83
CA LYS A 17 16.71 12.06 -6.75
C LYS A 17 16.32 12.78 -5.47
N SER A 18 15.09 12.58 -5.00
CA SER A 18 14.62 13.15 -3.74
C SER A 18 13.47 12.35 -3.14
N GLN A 19 13.36 12.45 -1.82
CA GLN A 19 12.27 11.91 -1.03
C GLN A 19 11.89 12.92 0.06
N GLU A 20 10.60 13.20 0.18
CA GLU A 20 10.07 14.07 1.21
C GLU A 20 8.67 13.63 1.62
N ILE A 21 8.33 13.81 2.90
CA ILE A 21 6.96 13.69 3.39
C ILE A 21 6.26 15.00 3.03
N VAL A 22 5.20 14.93 2.23
CA VAL A 22 4.47 16.12 1.76
C VAL A 22 3.22 16.40 2.59
N GLU A 23 2.75 15.41 3.34
CA GLU A 23 1.54 15.49 4.15
C GLU A 23 1.57 14.41 5.23
N GLU A 24 1.08 14.74 6.43
CA GLU A 24 0.85 13.80 7.51
C GLU A 24 -0.65 13.63 7.69
N LEU A 25 -1.12 12.39 7.57
CA LEU A 25 -2.51 12.03 7.80
C LEU A 25 -2.65 11.49 9.22
N ASP A 26 -3.62 12.04 9.95
CA ASP A 26 -4.05 11.46 11.22
C ASP A 26 -4.92 10.23 10.94
N MET A 27 -4.25 9.09 10.88
CA MET A 27 -4.80 7.78 10.59
C MET A 27 -4.22 6.77 11.57
N THR A 28 -5.08 5.88 12.05
CA THR A 28 -4.69 4.73 12.87
C THR A 28 -4.06 3.63 12.01
N GLU A 29 -3.30 2.72 12.62
CA GLU A 29 -2.74 1.59 11.88
C GLU A 29 -3.84 0.70 11.27
N ASP A 30 -4.94 0.49 11.99
CA ASP A 30 -6.06 -0.32 11.51
C ASP A 30 -6.68 0.26 10.23
N GLU A 31 -6.89 1.57 10.19
CA GLU A 31 -7.40 2.26 9.00
C GLU A 31 -6.43 2.17 7.81
N TYR A 32 -5.12 2.26 8.09
CA TYR A 32 -4.08 2.13 7.07
C TYR A 32 -4.04 0.72 6.47
N TYR A 33 -4.14 -0.33 7.30
CA TYR A 33 -4.05 -1.72 6.85
C TYR A 33 -5.37 -2.29 6.33
N ALA A 34 -6.53 -1.70 6.68
CA ALA A 34 -7.85 -2.24 6.30
C ALA A 34 -8.02 -2.52 4.79
N PRO A 35 -7.60 -1.66 3.86
CA PRO A 35 -7.70 -1.94 2.42
C PRO A 35 -6.85 -3.16 2.01
N LEU A 36 -5.64 -3.28 2.56
CA LEU A 36 -4.72 -4.37 2.25
C LEU A 36 -5.26 -5.71 2.76
N VAL A 37 -5.74 -5.72 4.02
CA VAL A 37 -6.35 -6.89 4.63
C VAL A 37 -7.55 -7.36 3.82
N LYS A 38 -8.41 -6.43 3.37
CA LYS A 38 -9.56 -6.77 2.53
C LYS A 38 -9.14 -7.42 1.21
N ILE A 39 -8.22 -6.81 0.47
CA ILE A 39 -7.76 -7.34 -0.84
C ILE A 39 -7.17 -8.74 -0.67
N ILE A 40 -6.29 -8.93 0.33
CA ILE A 40 -5.64 -10.21 0.58
C ILE A 40 -6.65 -11.25 1.07
N GLY A 41 -7.54 -10.86 1.99
CA GLY A 41 -8.60 -11.72 2.51
C GLY A 41 -9.53 -12.20 1.41
N ASP A 42 -10.00 -11.30 0.55
CA ASP A 42 -10.86 -11.62 -0.59
C ASP A 42 -10.15 -12.58 -1.56
N ALA A 43 -8.85 -12.38 -1.83
CA ALA A 43 -8.07 -13.29 -2.67
C ALA A 43 -7.99 -14.70 -2.08
N ILE A 44 -7.66 -14.81 -0.79
CA ILE A 44 -7.58 -16.09 -0.07
C ILE A 44 -8.93 -16.81 -0.09
N LEU A 45 -10.02 -16.10 0.22
CA LEU A 45 -11.37 -16.66 0.25
C LEU A 45 -11.80 -17.16 -1.14
N ASN A 46 -11.50 -16.41 -2.20
CA ASN A 46 -11.77 -16.81 -3.57
C ASN A 46 -11.00 -18.06 -3.98
N ASP A 47 -9.74 -18.19 -3.59
CA ASP A 47 -8.93 -19.38 -3.87
C ASP A 47 -9.47 -20.61 -3.12
N ILE A 48 -9.85 -20.46 -1.86
CA ILE A 48 -10.50 -21.54 -1.09
C ILE A 48 -11.81 -21.96 -1.75
N ALA A 49 -12.63 -21.00 -2.21
CA ALA A 49 -13.90 -21.29 -2.86
C ALA A 49 -13.70 -22.06 -4.18
N LYS A 50 -12.69 -21.70 -4.98
CA LYS A 50 -12.34 -22.40 -6.23
C LYS A 50 -11.79 -23.81 -6.00
N ASN A 51 -11.04 -24.01 -4.93
CA ASN A 51 -10.42 -25.30 -4.59
C ASN A 51 -11.36 -26.27 -3.82
N LYS A 52 -12.58 -25.83 -3.48
CA LYS A 52 -13.63 -26.68 -2.88
C LYS A 52 -14.55 -27.35 -3.93
N ALA A 53 -14.26 -27.20 -5.22
CA ALA A 53 -14.97 -27.84 -6.33
C ALA A 53 -14.35 -29.19 -6.71
#